data_AF-A0A9C7UZW2-F1
#
_entry.id   AF-A0A9C7UZW2-F1
#
_cell.length_a   1.000
_cell.length_b   1.000
_cell.length_c   1.000
_cell.angle_alpha   90.00
_cell.angle_beta   90.00
_cell.angle_gamma   90.00
#
_symmetry.space_group_name_H-M   'P 1'
#
loop_
_entity.id
_entity.type
_entity.pdbx_description
1 polymer ?
#
loop_
_entity_poly.entity_id
_entity_poly.type
_entity_poly.pdbx_seq_one_letter_code
_entity_poly.pdbx_strand_id
1 'polypeptide(L)' 'MLIFSRDRKKMIDCVSVQVTRNFGGGKDGKFGLIAYGGGLGSMSYGVIASFSDEKTAMDELEKMFTAFESGAQAYRL' A
#
# COMPACT_ATOMS: atom_id res chain seq x y z
N MET A 1 -7.90 -8.21 -0.72
CA MET A 1 -6.47 -8.41 -1.09
C MET A 1 -5.67 -8.32 0.19
N LEU A 2 -4.95 -9.35 0.63
CA LEU A 2 -4.21 -9.25 1.89
C LEU A 2 -2.84 -8.58 1.69
N ILE A 3 -2.57 -7.47 2.39
CA ILE A 3 -1.31 -6.73 2.23
C ILE A 3 -0.60 -6.58 3.57
N PHE A 4 0.69 -6.89 3.58
CA PHE A 4 1.59 -6.69 4.72
C PHE A 4 2.46 -5.46 4.50
N SER A 5 2.59 -4.61 5.53
CA SER A 5 3.50 -3.47 5.50
C SER A 5 4.96 -3.93 5.39
N ARG A 6 5.82 -3.05 4.89
CA ARG A 6 7.25 -3.32 4.71
C ARG A 6 7.97 -3.72 6.01
N ASP A 7 7.57 -3.11 7.13
CA ASP A 7 8.09 -3.41 8.47
C ASP A 7 7.38 -4.59 9.16
N ARG A 8 6.38 -5.19 8.50
CA ARG A 8 5.52 -6.28 8.97
C ARG A 8 4.72 -5.97 10.24
N LYS A 9 4.62 -4.71 10.65
CA LYS A 9 3.84 -4.31 11.83
C LYS A 9 2.36 -4.12 11.52
N LYS A 10 1.99 -4.04 10.24
CA LYS A 10 0.60 -3.85 9.80
C LYS A 10 0.22 -4.91 8.76
N MET A 11 -1.00 -5.39 8.88
CA MET A 11 -1.68 -6.22 7.89
C MET A 11 -3.05 -5.62 7.65
N ILE A 12 -3.45 -5.49 6.39
CA ILE A 12 -4.76 -4.95 6.00
C ILE A 12 -5.37 -5.91 4.98
N ASP A 13 -6.61 -6.35 5.23
CA ASP A 13 -7.45 -6.92 4.17
C ASP A 13 -8.04 -5.77 3.36
N CYS A 14 -7.46 -5.57 2.20
CA CYS A 14 -7.56 -4.36 1.42
C CYS A 14 -8.60 -4.48 0.31
N VAL A 15 -9.44 -3.45 0.17
CA VAL A 15 -10.38 -3.27 -0.94
C VAL A 15 -9.79 -2.38 -2.04
N SER A 16 -8.95 -1.40 -1.69
CA SER A 16 -8.29 -0.52 -2.65
C SER A 16 -6.94 0.00 -2.14
N VAL A 17 -5.99 0.21 -3.05
CA VAL A 17 -4.67 0.78 -2.77
C VAL A 17 -4.42 1.94 -3.71
N GLN A 18 -3.83 3.02 -3.20
CA GLN A 18 -3.38 4.15 -4.03
C GLN A 18 -2.02 4.69 -3.59
N VAL A 19 -1.30 5.28 -4.54
CA VAL A 19 -0.16 6.15 -4.24
C VAL A 19 -0.69 7.55 -3.91
N THR A 20 -0.17 8.16 -2.86
CA THR A 20 -0.53 9.53 -2.48
C THR A 20 0.71 10.27 -1.98
N ARG A 21 0.76 11.57 -2.26
CA ARG A 21 1.80 12.44 -1.71
C ARG A 21 1.61 12.61 -0.20
N ASN A 22 2.65 12.27 0.55
CA ASN A 22 2.68 12.41 2.00
C ASN A 22 3.31 13.76 2.37
N PHE A 23 2.47 14.77 2.59
CA PHE A 23 2.92 16.14 2.88
C PHE A 23 3.67 16.28 4.22
N GLY A 24 3.57 15.30 5.12
CA GLY A 24 4.37 15.23 6.36
C GLY A 24 5.61 14.32 6.28
N GLY A 25 5.82 13.65 5.14
CA GLY A 25 6.96 12.77 4.93
C GLY A 25 8.26 13.56 4.71
N GLY A 26 9.32 13.17 5.42
CA GLY A 26 10.67 13.67 5.16
C GLY A 26 11.18 13.32 3.76
N LYS A 27 12.47 13.58 3.48
CA LYS A 27 13.06 13.35 2.14
C LYS A 27 12.77 11.96 1.55
N ASP A 28 12.74 10.94 2.40
CA ASP A 28 12.60 9.53 1.98
C ASP A 28 11.17 9.00 2.01
N GLY A 29 10.19 9.84 2.36
CA GLY A 29 8.79 9.42 2.56
C GLY A 29 7.77 10.34 1.93
N LYS A 30 8.14 11.05 0.86
CA LYS A 30 7.29 12.03 0.15
C LYS A 30 6.07 11.40 -0.53
N PHE A 31 6.13 10.12 -0.85
CA PHE A 31 5.02 9.36 -1.45
C PHE A 31 4.72 8.15 -0.57
N GLY A 32 3.45 7.83 -0.38
CA GLY A 32 3.00 6.70 0.42
C GLY A 32 2.05 5.82 -0.36
N LEU A 33 2.17 4.51 -0.19
CA LEU A 33 1.13 3.56 -0.55
C LEU A 33 0.12 3.51 0.60
N ILE A 34 -1.11 3.91 0.30
CA ILE A 34 -2.22 3.90 1.24
C ILE A 34 -3.13 2.73 0.88
N ALA A 35 -3.23 1.77 1.79
CA ALA A 35 -4.21 0.70 1.70
C ALA A 35 -5.46 1.07 2.48
N TYR A 36 -6.61 0.84 1.86
CA TYR A 36 -7.93 0.97 2.45
C TYR A 36 -8.50 -0.43 2.61
N GLY A 37 -8.72 -0.84 3.86
CA GLY A 37 -9.40 -2.07 4.22
C GLY A 37 -10.72 -1.80 4.92
N GLY A 38 -11.62 -2.77 4.89
CA GLY A 38 -12.91 -2.63 5.56
C GLY A 38 -14.03 -3.41 4.89
N GLY A 39 -14.80 -4.14 5.71
CA GLY A 39 -16.14 -4.59 5.37
C GLY A 39 -17.19 -3.57 5.83
N LEU A 40 -18.46 -3.77 5.43
CA LEU A 40 -19.63 -2.95 5.79
C LEU A 40 -19.57 -2.48 7.27
N GLY A 41 -19.23 -1.21 7.48
CA GLY A 41 -19.30 -0.53 8.79
C GLY A 41 -17.96 -0.15 9.43
N SER A 42 -16.80 -0.59 8.94
CA SER A 42 -15.49 -0.15 9.46
C SER A 42 -14.52 0.17 8.33
N MET A 43 -14.13 1.45 8.21
CA MET A 43 -13.09 1.87 7.28
C MET A 43 -11.76 1.92 8.02
N SER A 44 -10.86 0.99 7.69
CA SER A 44 -9.47 0.99 8.13
C SER A 44 -8.60 1.51 6.99
N TYR A 45 -7.69 2.43 7.26
CA TYR A 45 -6.72 2.85 6.26
C TYR A 45 -5.35 2.96 6.90
N GLY A 46 -4.30 2.75 6.10
CA GLY A 46 -2.95 2.84 6.59
C GLY A 46 -1.92 3.05 5.50
N VAL A 47 -0.91 3.86 5.82
CA VAL A 47 0.35 3.88 5.08
C VAL A 47 1.04 2.53 5.29
N ILE A 48 1.21 1.78 4.20
CA ILE A 48 1.82 0.44 4.18
C ILE A 48 3.27 0.45 3.67
N ALA A 49 3.63 1.45 2.88
CA ALA A 49 5.01 1.76 2.50
C ALA A 49 5.15 3.25 2.17
N SER A 50 6.38 3.76 2.27
CA SER A 50 6.75 5.14 1.94
C SER A 50 7.96 5.14 1.00
N PHE A 51 8.02 6.12 0.10
CA PHE A 51 9.00 6.25 -0.96
C PHE A 51 9.45 7.71 -1.11
N SER A 52 10.68 7.91 -1.60
CA SER A 52 11.27 9.21 -1.91
C SER A 52 10.65 9.89 -3.14
N ASP A 53 10.20 9.09 -4.10
CA ASP A 53 9.72 9.52 -5.42
C ASP A 53 8.48 8.72 -5.85
N GLU A 54 7.69 9.35 -6.72
CA GLU A 54 6.42 8.81 -7.20
C GLU A 54 6.61 7.58 -8.07
N LYS A 55 7.66 7.58 -8.91
CA LYS A 55 7.91 6.49 -9.86
C LYS A 55 8.12 5.17 -9.11
N THR A 56 8.98 5.17 -8.11
CA THR A 56 9.22 3.96 -7.30
C THR A 56 7.97 3.49 -6.57
N ALA A 57 7.13 4.43 -6.10
CA ALA A 57 5.86 4.09 -5.46
C ALA A 57 4.86 3.46 -6.45
N MET A 58 4.78 3.98 -7.68
CA MET A 58 3.92 3.46 -8.75
C MET A 58 4.41 2.11 -9.26
N ASP A 59 5.72 1.94 -9.48
CA ASP A 59 6.32 0.66 -9.88
C ASP A 59 5.98 -0.44 -8.86
N GLU A 60 5.99 -0.11 -7.57
CA GLU A 60 5.63 -1.06 -6.51
C GLU A 60 4.12 -1.36 -6.48
N LEU A 61 3.28 -0.36 -6.76
CA LEU A 61 1.84 -0.55 -6.92
C LEU A 61 1.52 -1.49 -8.11
N GLU A 62 2.21 -1.32 -9.24
CA GLU A 62 2.02 -2.16 -10.43
C GLU A 62 2.43 -3.61 -10.17
N LYS A 63 3.55 -3.85 -9.48
CA LYS A 63 3.93 -5.21 -9.06
C LYS A 63 2.88 -5.85 -8.17
N MET A 64 2.32 -5.06 -7.24
CA MET A 64 1.27 -5.53 -6.35
C MET A 64 0.02 -5.95 -7.13
N PHE A 65 -0.47 -5.12 -8.05
CA PHE A 65 -1.62 -5.47 -8.87
C PHE A 65 -1.34 -6.66 -9.78
N THR A 66 -0.18 -6.71 -10.42
CA THR A 66 0.24 -7.84 -11.27
C THR A 66 0.24 -9.16 -10.48
N ALA A 67 0.70 -9.14 -9.22
CA ALA A 67 0.68 -10.33 -8.37
C ALA A 67 -0.75 -10.80 -8.07
N PHE A 68 -1.67 -9.87 -7.73
CA PHE A 68 -3.07 -10.20 -7.48
C PHE A 68 -3.81 -10.66 -8.74
N GLU A 69 -3.55 -10.05 -9.89
CA GLU A 69 -4.06 -10.50 -11.19
C GLU A 69 -3.56 -11.90 -11.55
N SER A 70 -2.33 -12.23 -11.15
CA SER A 70 -1.74 -13.57 -11.30
C SER A 70 -2.25 -14.58 -10.27
N GLY A 71 -3.21 -14.21 -9.42
CA GLY A 71 -3.86 -15.09 -8.45
C GLY A 71 -3.21 -15.14 -7.07
N ALA A 72 -2.27 -14.24 -6.76
CA ALA A 72 -1.74 -14.13 -5.40
C ALA A 72 -2.87 -13.81 -4.40
N GLN A 73 -2.87 -14.48 -3.25
CA GLN A 73 -3.84 -14.18 -2.18
C GLN A 73 -3.35 -13.09 -1.23
N ALA A 74 -2.02 -12.90 -1.17
CA ALA A 74 -1.36 -11.92 -0.33
C ALA A 74 -0.17 -11.30 -1.05
N TYR A 75 0.12 -10.03 -0.73
CA TYR A 75 1.28 -9.30 -1.20
C TYR A 75 2.09 -8.73 -0.05
N ARG A 76 3.41 -8.75 -0.19
CA ARG A 76 4.34 -8.22 0.80
C ARG A 76 5.25 -7.18 0.16
N LEU A 77 5.26 -6.00 0.78
CA LEU A 77 6.12 -4.86 0.47
C LEU A 77 7.55 -4.98 1.03
#